data_AF-A0A2I0QJ02-F1
#
_entry.id   AF-A0A2I0QJ02-F1
#
_cell.length_a   1.000
_cell.length_b   1.000
_cell.length_c   1.000
_cell.angle_alpha   90.00
_cell.angle_beta   90.00
_cell.angle_gamma   90.00
#
_symmetry.space_group_name_H-M   'P 1'
#
loop_
_entity.id
_entity.type
_entity.pdbx_description
1 polymer ?
#
loop_
_entity_poly.entity_id
_entity_poly.type
_entity_poly.pdbx_seq_one_letter_code
_entity_poly.pdbx_strand_id
1 'polypeptide(L)'
;MNPNEIFSFPVENKSTEAKKAIKNHYCKFLDGKCDKQSRTINYPMGVCSVNYSKAKPVICPHRFLQDNRAFKDISKEVFGTTNNVLLFPEVHLLNVGSFDFVLVKHKPVSNKIDDFCIVEFQSDSTTGTGELVRALNDFMNGMDVLENNYKFGMNTYNTIKLSYVQMLIKGQVMEKWNKNIVWVMQKFVYDNMVKRFKLTDMDYRKQNCNFSITCGKMIKPTTCL
;
A
#
# COMPACT_ATOMS: atom_id res chain seq x y z
N MET A 1 -3.79 -1.53 -21.76
CA MET A 1 -3.53 -1.16 -20.35
C MET A 1 -3.81 0.31 -20.22
N ASN A 2 -4.46 0.72 -19.14
CA ASN A 2 -4.86 2.11 -18.92
C ASN A 2 -5.03 2.36 -17.41
N PRO A 3 -5.14 3.61 -16.97
CA PRO A 3 -5.50 3.93 -15.60
C PRO A 3 -6.85 3.29 -15.21
N ASN A 4 -6.92 2.75 -13.98
CA ASN A 4 -8.18 2.27 -13.39
C ASN A 4 -8.72 3.30 -12.39
N GLU A 5 -7.85 3.90 -11.57
CA GLU A 5 -8.22 4.99 -10.66
C GLU A 5 -7.30 6.19 -10.84
N ILE A 6 -7.90 7.38 -10.90
CA ILE A 6 -7.22 8.68 -10.95
C ILE A 6 -7.79 9.56 -9.83
N PHE A 7 -6.89 10.18 -9.04
CA PHE A 7 -7.22 11.04 -7.90
C PHE A 7 -8.21 10.40 -6.91
N SER A 8 -8.00 9.11 -6.60
CA SER A 8 -8.83 8.29 -5.71
C SER A 8 -10.21 7.89 -6.23
N PHE A 9 -10.51 8.09 -7.52
CA PHE A 9 -11.78 7.66 -8.12
C PHE A 9 -11.56 6.75 -9.32
N PRO A 10 -12.45 5.77 -9.56
CA PRO A 10 -12.50 5.07 -10.85
C PRO A 10 -12.65 6.05 -12.01
N VAL A 11 -11.97 5.80 -13.13
CA VAL A 11 -11.95 6.70 -14.30
C VAL A 11 -13.33 6.90 -14.96
N GLU A 12 -14.21 5.91 -14.78
CA GLU A 12 -15.61 5.93 -15.20
C GLU A 12 -16.50 6.79 -14.29
N ASN A 13 -16.05 7.16 -13.08
CA ASN A 13 -16.87 7.91 -12.13
C ASN A 13 -17.09 9.36 -12.59
N LYS A 14 -18.34 9.70 -12.94
CA LYS A 14 -18.73 11.04 -13.43
C LYS A 14 -19.40 11.93 -12.37
N SER A 15 -19.37 11.53 -11.10
CA SER A 15 -19.95 12.31 -10.00
C SER A 15 -19.32 13.71 -9.88
N THR A 16 -20.08 14.66 -9.33
CA THR A 16 -19.58 16.01 -9.05
C THR A 16 -18.38 15.98 -8.12
N GLU A 17 -18.36 15.06 -7.16
CA GLU A 17 -17.24 14.85 -6.25
C GLU A 17 -15.97 14.42 -6.98
N ALA A 18 -16.05 13.41 -7.86
CA ALA A 18 -14.92 12.95 -8.65
C ALA A 18 -14.37 14.07 -9.53
N LYS A 19 -15.24 14.79 -10.25
CA LYS A 19 -14.86 15.92 -11.10
C LYS A 19 -14.15 17.02 -10.29
N LYS A 20 -14.66 17.36 -9.10
CA LYS A 20 -14.05 18.36 -8.21
C LYS A 20 -12.68 17.89 -7.71
N ALA A 21 -12.56 16.61 -7.33
CA ALA A 21 -11.30 16.06 -6.85
C ALA A 21 -10.23 16.06 -7.95
N ILE A 22 -10.58 15.61 -9.16
CA ILE A 22 -9.69 15.62 -10.33
C ILE A 22 -9.22 17.04 -10.64
N LYS A 23 -10.15 18.02 -10.71
CA LYS A 23 -9.83 19.43 -10.98
C LYS A 23 -8.85 20.03 -9.97
N ASN A 24 -8.96 19.63 -8.69
CA ASN A 24 -8.14 20.16 -7.61
C ASN A 24 -6.91 19.27 -7.29
N HIS A 25 -6.68 18.20 -8.05
CA HIS A 25 -5.66 17.17 -7.76
C HIS A 25 -5.77 16.60 -6.33
N TYR A 26 -7.00 16.48 -5.83
CA TYR A 26 -7.30 16.01 -4.48
C TYR A 26 -7.18 14.49 -4.38
N CYS A 27 -6.62 14.01 -3.28
CA CYS A 27 -6.54 12.60 -2.94
C CYS A 27 -7.39 12.34 -1.69
N LYS A 28 -8.45 11.54 -1.83
CA LYS A 28 -9.32 11.15 -0.72
C LYS A 28 -8.59 10.40 0.38
N PHE A 29 -7.55 9.67 0.02
CA PHE A 29 -6.80 8.84 0.97
C PHE A 29 -5.87 9.64 1.88
N LEU A 30 -5.48 10.83 1.44
CA LEU A 30 -4.65 11.78 2.21
C LEU A 30 -5.47 12.91 2.83
N ASP A 31 -6.76 13.00 2.49
CA ASP A 31 -7.61 14.16 2.81
C ASP A 31 -6.96 15.50 2.38
N GLY A 32 -6.34 15.51 1.20
CA GLY A 32 -5.49 16.63 0.79
C GLY A 32 -5.06 16.57 -0.67
N LYS A 33 -4.11 17.43 -1.05
CA LYS A 33 -3.52 17.40 -2.39
C LYS A 33 -2.73 16.11 -2.58
N CYS A 34 -2.88 15.46 -3.73
CA CYS A 34 -2.05 14.33 -4.11
C CYS A 34 -0.57 14.75 -4.14
N ASP A 35 0.28 13.94 -3.53
CA ASP A 35 1.70 14.20 -3.37
C ASP A 35 2.56 13.37 -4.34
N LYS A 36 1.99 12.35 -5.00
CA LYS A 36 2.69 11.53 -5.99
C LYS A 36 3.15 12.40 -7.16
N GLN A 37 4.45 12.61 -7.30
CA GLN A 37 5.03 13.46 -8.35
C GLN A 37 5.44 12.66 -9.59
N SER A 38 5.55 13.35 -10.72
CA SER A 38 6.27 12.88 -11.91
C SER A 38 7.16 14.00 -12.43
N ARG A 39 8.33 13.65 -12.98
CA ARG A 39 9.27 14.62 -13.55
C ARG A 39 8.80 15.24 -14.87
N THR A 40 7.76 14.68 -15.48
CA THR A 40 7.32 15.04 -16.84
C THR A 40 6.03 15.88 -16.88
N ILE A 41 5.43 16.17 -15.73
CA ILE A 41 4.22 17.00 -15.59
C ILE A 41 4.39 17.97 -14.42
N ASN A 42 3.69 19.10 -14.48
CA ASN A 42 3.73 20.17 -13.46
C ASN A 42 2.61 20.05 -12.41
N TYR A 43 1.91 18.92 -12.40
CA TYR A 43 0.89 18.57 -11.41
C TYR A 43 1.09 17.12 -10.92
N PRO A 44 0.47 16.72 -9.80
CA PRO A 44 0.67 15.38 -9.25
C PRO A 44 0.24 14.27 -10.21
N MET A 45 1.04 13.21 -10.28
CA MET A 45 0.76 11.97 -10.99
C MET A 45 -0.31 11.14 -10.25
N GLY A 46 -1.56 11.61 -10.29
CA GLY A 46 -2.70 11.08 -9.53
C GLY A 46 -3.17 9.66 -9.88
N VAL A 47 -2.39 8.86 -10.61
CA VAL A 47 -2.79 7.48 -10.95
C VAL A 47 -2.56 6.55 -9.75
N CYS A 48 -3.67 6.06 -9.20
CA CYS A 48 -3.69 5.25 -7.98
C CYS A 48 -3.59 3.74 -8.28
N SER A 49 -4.27 3.28 -9.34
CA SER A 49 -4.25 1.90 -9.82
C SER A 49 -4.43 1.86 -11.35
N VAL A 50 -4.07 0.73 -11.96
CA VAL A 50 -4.09 0.54 -13.42
C VAL A 50 -4.81 -0.74 -13.80
N ASN A 51 -5.45 -0.77 -14.97
CA ASN A 51 -5.91 -1.99 -15.61
C ASN A 51 -4.72 -2.67 -16.32
N TYR A 52 -4.32 -3.84 -15.81
CA TYR A 52 -3.19 -4.61 -16.33
C TYR A 52 -3.58 -6.09 -16.46
N SER A 53 -3.70 -6.58 -17.70
CA SER A 53 -4.22 -7.91 -18.01
C SER A 53 -5.60 -8.14 -17.33
N LYS A 54 -5.74 -9.16 -16.48
CA LYS A 54 -6.99 -9.46 -15.72
C LYS A 54 -6.97 -8.89 -14.30
N ALA A 55 -6.02 -8.02 -13.98
CA ALA A 55 -5.82 -7.48 -12.64
C ALA A 55 -5.91 -5.95 -12.65
N LYS A 56 -6.11 -5.39 -11.45
CA LYS A 56 -6.14 -3.94 -11.21
C LYS A 56 -5.07 -3.54 -10.19
N PRO A 57 -3.76 -3.72 -10.51
CA PRO A 57 -2.73 -3.46 -9.52
C PRO A 57 -2.72 -2.00 -9.05
N VAL A 58 -2.70 -1.84 -7.73
CA VAL A 58 -2.46 -0.59 -7.03
C VAL A 58 -0.99 -0.20 -7.18
N ILE A 59 -0.77 1.06 -7.59
CA ILE A 59 0.57 1.63 -7.84
C ILE A 59 0.83 2.89 -7.01
N CYS A 60 -0.01 3.14 -6.01
CA CYS A 60 0.11 4.24 -5.07
C CYS A 60 -0.14 3.69 -3.66
N PRO A 61 0.80 3.81 -2.71
CA PRO A 61 0.64 3.24 -1.37
C PRO A 61 -0.50 3.91 -0.59
N HIS A 62 -0.77 5.21 -0.83
CA HIS A 62 -1.89 5.92 -0.20
C HIS A 62 -3.25 5.24 -0.43
N ARG A 63 -3.43 4.48 -1.50
CA ARG A 63 -4.66 3.70 -1.75
C ARG A 63 -4.96 2.69 -0.62
N PHE A 64 -3.97 2.23 0.13
CA PHE A 64 -4.16 1.33 1.27
C PHE A 64 -4.59 2.05 2.57
N LEU A 65 -4.56 3.39 2.60
CA LEU A 65 -5.06 4.19 3.73
C LEU A 65 -6.58 4.25 3.79
N GLN A 66 -7.27 3.77 2.75
CA GLN A 66 -8.72 3.83 2.64
C GLN A 66 -9.42 3.36 3.93
N ASP A 67 -10.20 4.27 4.51
CA ASP A 67 -11.05 4.07 5.70
C ASP A 67 -10.32 3.51 6.93
N ASN A 68 -8.98 3.63 6.96
CA ASN A 68 -8.09 2.99 7.93
C ASN A 68 -8.34 1.47 8.07
N ARG A 69 -8.80 0.82 7.00
CA ARG A 69 -9.24 -0.58 7.06
C ARG A 69 -8.10 -1.52 7.43
N ALA A 70 -6.95 -1.38 6.77
CA ALA A 70 -5.76 -2.17 7.07
C ALA A 70 -5.37 -2.05 8.55
N PHE A 71 -5.32 -0.83 9.09
CA PHE A 71 -4.97 -0.59 10.50
C PHE A 71 -5.98 -1.20 11.48
N LYS A 72 -7.28 -1.11 11.18
CA LYS A 72 -8.34 -1.73 12.02
C LYS A 72 -8.21 -3.24 12.05
N ASP A 73 -8.00 -3.87 10.89
CA ASP A 73 -7.85 -5.32 10.77
C ASP A 73 -6.58 -5.79 11.49
N ILE A 74 -5.46 -5.08 11.31
CA ILE A 74 -4.20 -5.36 12.01
C ILE A 74 -4.35 -5.20 13.52
N SER A 75 -5.01 -4.13 14.00
CA SER A 75 -5.18 -3.90 15.44
C SER A 75 -6.00 -5.01 16.10
N LYS A 76 -7.11 -5.44 15.49
CA LYS A 76 -7.90 -6.58 15.98
C LYS A 76 -7.07 -7.86 16.02
N GLU A 77 -6.26 -8.06 15.01
CA GLU A 77 -5.57 -9.31 14.78
C GLU A 77 -4.25 -9.42 15.58
N VAL A 78 -3.60 -8.31 15.90
CA VAL A 78 -2.38 -8.25 16.71
C VAL A 78 -2.71 -8.00 18.19
N PHE A 79 -3.61 -7.06 18.47
CA PHE A 79 -3.91 -6.63 19.85
C PHE A 79 -5.23 -7.14 20.41
N GLY A 80 -6.05 -7.82 19.61
CA GLY A 80 -7.39 -8.27 19.98
C GLY A 80 -8.45 -7.17 19.99
N THR A 81 -8.10 -5.92 19.66
CA THR A 81 -8.99 -4.76 19.78
C THR A 81 -8.48 -3.56 18.97
N THR A 82 -9.38 -2.61 18.71
CA THR A 82 -9.04 -1.26 18.21
C THR A 82 -9.04 -0.20 19.33
N ASN A 83 -9.38 -0.58 20.56
CA ASN A 83 -9.48 0.36 21.68
C ASN A 83 -8.09 0.73 22.21
N ASN A 84 -7.87 2.02 22.49
CA ASN A 84 -6.60 2.56 22.98
C ASN A 84 -5.42 2.24 22.06
N VAL A 85 -5.64 2.31 20.75
CA VAL A 85 -4.61 2.15 19.73
C VAL A 85 -4.40 3.48 19.02
N LEU A 86 -3.17 3.96 19.00
CA LEU A 86 -2.73 5.15 18.28
C LEU A 86 -1.96 4.75 17.01
N LEU A 87 -2.08 5.55 15.97
CA LEU A 87 -1.38 5.40 14.69
C LEU A 87 -0.36 6.53 14.55
N PHE A 88 0.91 6.17 14.35
CA PHE A 88 2.00 7.10 14.09
C PHE A 88 2.58 6.86 12.70
N PRO A 89 2.52 7.83 11.78
CA PRO A 89 3.18 7.74 10.47
C PRO A 89 4.68 8.07 10.55
N GLU A 90 5.46 7.53 9.62
CA GLU A 90 6.86 7.89 9.34
C GLU A 90 7.80 7.88 10.55
N VAL A 91 7.82 6.78 11.30
CA VAL A 91 8.69 6.65 12.47
C VAL A 91 10.09 6.25 12.04
N HIS A 92 11.07 7.12 12.24
CA HIS A 92 12.47 6.85 11.91
C HIS A 92 13.23 6.19 13.06
N LEU A 93 14.01 5.15 12.73
CA LEU A 93 14.90 4.46 13.64
C LEU A 93 16.33 4.46 13.09
N LEU A 94 17.26 4.97 13.89
CA LEU A 94 18.67 5.04 13.53
C LEU A 94 19.22 3.66 13.16
N ASN A 95 19.97 3.60 12.05
CA ASN A 95 20.61 2.38 11.50
C ASN A 95 19.65 1.30 10.97
N VAL A 96 18.33 1.48 11.06
CA VAL A 96 17.34 0.56 10.49
C VAL A 96 16.60 1.20 9.32
N GLY A 97 16.30 2.49 9.42
CA GLY A 97 15.55 3.26 8.44
C GLY A 97 14.22 3.74 8.99
N SER A 98 13.31 4.11 8.10
CA SER A 98 11.97 4.58 8.47
C SER A 98 10.95 3.46 8.35
N PHE A 99 10.01 3.44 9.28
CA PHE A 99 8.80 2.63 9.22
C PHE A 99 7.65 3.48 8.69
N ASP A 100 6.84 2.94 7.79
CA ASP A 100 5.71 3.69 7.23
C ASP A 100 4.71 4.06 8.33
N PHE A 101 4.37 3.10 9.19
CA PHE A 101 3.45 3.31 10.30
C PHE A 101 3.79 2.47 11.53
N VAL A 102 3.42 2.97 12.70
CA VAL A 102 3.48 2.26 13.98
C VAL A 102 2.12 2.35 14.66
N LEU A 103 1.53 1.20 14.94
CA LEU A 103 0.36 1.08 15.81
C LEU A 103 0.83 0.87 17.25
N VAL A 104 0.41 1.72 18.17
CA VAL A 104 0.78 1.65 19.59
C VAL A 104 -0.46 1.43 20.42
N LYS A 105 -0.52 0.31 21.15
CA LYS A 105 -1.53 0.05 22.16
C LYS A 105 -1.06 0.61 23.50
N HIS A 106 -1.89 1.40 24.15
CA HIS A 106 -1.58 1.98 25.46
C HIS A 106 -2.63 1.59 26.52
N LYS A 107 -2.26 1.74 27.80
CA LYS A 107 -3.21 1.56 28.89
C LYS A 107 -4.24 2.71 28.90
N PRO A 108 -5.51 2.46 29.25
CA PRO A 108 -6.52 3.51 29.35
C PRO A 108 -6.08 4.65 30.27
N VAL A 109 -6.29 5.90 29.85
CA VAL A 109 -5.99 7.11 30.64
C VAL A 109 -4.55 7.11 31.18
N SER A 110 -3.58 6.71 30.35
CA SER A 110 -2.17 6.59 30.73
C SER A 110 -1.24 6.77 29.52
N ASN A 111 -0.03 7.26 29.77
CA ASN A 111 1.06 7.29 28.79
C ASN A 111 1.85 5.97 28.73
N LYS A 112 1.43 4.94 29.48
CA LYS A 112 2.09 3.64 29.49
C LYS A 112 1.70 2.84 28.24
N ILE A 113 2.70 2.51 27.44
CA ILE A 113 2.58 1.62 26.28
C ILE A 113 2.42 0.18 26.77
N ASP A 114 1.45 -0.53 26.22
CA ASP A 114 1.19 -1.96 26.44
C ASP A 114 1.92 -2.80 25.38
N ASP A 115 1.73 -2.46 24.11
CA ASP A 115 2.36 -3.14 22.98
C ASP A 115 2.44 -2.23 21.74
N PHE A 116 3.21 -2.62 20.73
CA PHE A 116 3.22 -1.95 19.43
C PHE A 116 3.44 -2.91 18.27
N CYS A 117 3.03 -2.47 17.08
CA CYS A 117 3.16 -3.20 15.83
C CYS A 117 3.57 -2.25 14.70
N ILE A 118 4.58 -2.65 13.93
CA ILE A 118 4.99 -1.94 12.73
C ILE A 118 4.09 -2.35 11.55
N VAL A 119 3.71 -1.39 10.72
CA VAL A 119 2.94 -1.64 9.49
C VAL A 119 3.67 -0.99 8.30
N GLU A 120 3.92 -1.78 7.26
CA GLU A 120 4.60 -1.37 6.03
C GLU A 120 3.65 -1.55 4.84
N PHE A 121 3.52 -0.53 3.99
CA PHE A 121 2.65 -0.57 2.82
C PHE A 121 3.45 -0.75 1.55
N GLN A 122 3.13 -1.80 0.80
CA GLN A 122 3.82 -2.11 -0.44
C GLN A 122 2.86 -2.15 -1.63
N SER A 123 2.79 -1.04 -2.37
CA SER A 123 2.17 -1.01 -3.70
C SER A 123 3.14 -1.51 -4.76
N ASP A 124 2.64 -1.77 -5.97
CA ASP A 124 3.52 -2.05 -7.11
C ASP A 124 4.00 -0.75 -7.78
N SER A 125 4.89 -0.88 -8.74
CA SER A 125 5.39 0.19 -9.59
C SER A 125 5.30 -0.20 -11.06
N THR A 126 5.43 0.75 -11.97
CA THR A 126 5.32 0.52 -13.41
C THR A 126 6.67 0.66 -14.12
N THR A 127 6.83 -0.02 -15.25
CA THR A 127 7.83 0.31 -16.27
C THR A 127 7.17 1.19 -17.34
N GLY A 128 7.94 2.01 -18.05
CA GLY A 128 7.37 2.89 -19.08
C GLY A 128 6.45 3.99 -18.53
N THR A 129 6.79 4.57 -17.37
CA THR A 129 5.99 5.59 -16.66
C THR A 129 5.57 6.78 -17.55
N GLY A 130 6.34 7.12 -18.58
CA GLY A 130 5.98 8.16 -19.55
C GLY A 130 4.64 7.88 -20.27
N GLU A 131 4.36 6.63 -20.63
CA GLU A 131 3.09 6.23 -21.25
C GLU A 131 1.91 6.36 -20.28
N LEU A 132 2.16 6.11 -18.99
CA LEU A 132 1.15 6.28 -17.95
C LEU A 132 0.87 7.77 -17.67
N VAL A 133 1.90 8.62 -17.77
CA VAL A 133 1.73 10.07 -17.73
C VAL A 133 0.98 10.58 -18.97
N ARG A 134 1.24 10.03 -20.16
CA ARG A 134 0.42 10.33 -21.35
C ARG A 134 -1.04 9.98 -21.10
N ALA A 135 -1.33 8.79 -20.55
CA ALA A 135 -2.69 8.39 -20.21
C ALA A 135 -3.35 9.35 -19.21
N LEU A 136 -2.61 9.83 -18.21
CA LEU A 136 -3.11 10.83 -17.29
C LEU A 136 -3.41 12.16 -18.01
N ASN A 137 -2.52 12.65 -18.86
CA ASN A 137 -2.75 13.86 -19.65
C ASN A 137 -4.01 13.70 -20.53
N ASP A 138 -4.16 12.55 -21.17
CA ASP A 138 -5.29 12.26 -22.05
C ASP A 138 -6.62 12.31 -21.27
N PHE A 139 -6.65 11.68 -20.09
CA PHE A 139 -7.78 11.76 -19.16
C PHE A 139 -8.09 13.20 -18.72
N MET A 140 -7.06 13.97 -18.35
CA MET A 140 -7.24 15.35 -17.89
C MET A 140 -7.76 16.28 -19.00
N ASN A 141 -7.49 15.97 -20.27
CA ASN A 141 -8.03 16.66 -21.44
C ASN A 141 -9.41 16.15 -21.88
N GLY A 142 -10.04 15.26 -21.10
CA GLY A 142 -11.40 14.79 -21.34
C GLY A 142 -11.52 13.61 -22.29
N MET A 143 -10.41 12.97 -22.69
CA MET A 143 -10.45 11.75 -23.48
C MET A 143 -10.85 10.54 -22.62
N ASP A 144 -11.59 9.61 -23.22
CA ASP A 144 -11.87 8.32 -22.59
C ASP A 144 -10.64 7.41 -22.67
N VAL A 145 -9.96 7.25 -21.53
CA VAL A 145 -8.75 6.42 -21.44
C VAL A 145 -9.06 4.92 -21.44
N LEU A 146 -10.32 4.51 -21.23
CA LEU A 146 -10.72 3.11 -21.26
C LEU A 146 -10.75 2.55 -22.69
N GLU A 147 -11.02 3.41 -23.68
CA GLU A 147 -10.98 3.06 -25.10
C GLU A 147 -9.56 2.98 -25.67
N ASN A 148 -8.56 3.42 -24.89
CA ASN A 148 -7.18 3.51 -25.30
C ASN A 148 -6.27 2.48 -24.62
N ASN A 149 -5.16 2.13 -25.29
CA ASN A 149 -4.14 1.23 -24.78
C ASN A 149 -2.78 1.92 -24.73
N TYR A 150 -2.22 2.04 -23.52
CA TYR A 150 -0.95 2.69 -23.25
C TYR A 150 0.13 1.66 -22.97
N LYS A 151 1.34 1.87 -23.51
CA LYS A 151 2.42 0.86 -23.52
C LYS A 151 3.28 0.90 -22.24
N PHE A 152 2.69 0.70 -21.07
CA PHE A 152 3.42 0.55 -19.80
C PHE A 152 3.41 -0.91 -19.32
N GLY A 153 4.37 -1.28 -18.47
CA GLY A 153 4.41 -2.60 -17.83
C GLY A 153 4.35 -2.49 -16.31
N MET A 154 4.28 -3.63 -15.61
CA MET A 154 4.46 -3.68 -14.16
C MET A 154 5.92 -4.00 -13.83
N ASN A 155 6.50 -3.25 -12.89
CA ASN A 155 7.86 -3.46 -12.38
C ASN A 155 7.85 -4.35 -11.12
N THR A 156 6.95 -5.34 -11.10
CA THR A 156 6.64 -6.19 -9.95
C THR A 156 7.86 -6.90 -9.39
N TYR A 157 8.77 -7.35 -10.25
CA TYR A 157 9.98 -8.02 -9.76
C TYR A 157 10.89 -7.09 -8.96
N ASN A 158 11.05 -5.85 -9.41
CA ASN A 158 11.84 -4.87 -8.68
C ASN A 158 11.17 -4.51 -7.35
N THR A 159 9.85 -4.27 -7.36
CA THR A 159 9.03 -4.08 -6.15
C THR A 159 9.30 -5.20 -5.15
N ILE A 160 9.18 -6.46 -5.59
CA ILE A 160 9.40 -7.63 -4.72
C ILE A 160 10.82 -7.67 -4.16
N LYS A 161 11.86 -7.48 -4.99
CA LYS A 161 13.26 -7.51 -4.51
C LYS A 161 13.52 -6.49 -3.40
N LEU A 162 13.06 -5.25 -3.58
CA LEU A 162 13.25 -4.19 -2.60
C LEU A 162 12.48 -4.49 -1.30
N SER A 163 11.22 -4.94 -1.44
CA SER A 163 10.37 -5.32 -0.31
C SER A 163 10.98 -6.47 0.48
N TYR A 164 11.48 -7.50 -0.21
CA TYR A 164 12.03 -8.70 0.41
C TYR A 164 13.28 -8.40 1.24
N VAL A 165 14.17 -7.53 0.75
CA VAL A 165 15.33 -7.08 1.53
C VAL A 165 14.91 -6.32 2.78
N GLN A 166 13.92 -5.43 2.66
CA GLN A 166 13.36 -4.70 3.82
C GLN A 166 12.73 -5.66 4.84
N MET A 167 12.00 -6.69 4.39
CA MET A 167 11.44 -7.73 5.25
C MET A 167 12.52 -8.45 6.05
N LEU A 168 13.65 -8.79 5.44
CA LEU A 168 14.76 -9.46 6.12
C LEU A 168 15.40 -8.56 7.18
N ILE A 169 15.71 -7.30 6.82
CA ILE A 169 16.41 -6.36 7.73
C ILE A 169 15.50 -5.95 8.88
N LYS A 170 14.29 -5.44 8.59
CA LYS A 170 13.34 -5.01 9.61
C LYS A 170 12.82 -6.20 10.42
N GLY A 171 12.63 -7.36 9.79
CA GLY A 171 12.21 -8.59 10.47
C GLY A 171 13.17 -9.01 11.58
N GLN A 172 14.49 -8.98 11.34
CA GLN A 172 15.49 -9.30 12.35
C GLN A 172 15.46 -8.36 13.57
N VAL A 173 15.20 -7.06 13.34
CA VAL A 173 15.06 -6.08 14.43
C VAL A 173 13.83 -6.40 15.27
N MET A 174 12.71 -6.70 14.61
CA MET A 174 11.44 -6.98 15.26
C MET A 174 11.43 -8.30 16.02
N GLU A 175 12.17 -9.30 15.52
CA GLU A 175 12.43 -10.56 16.22
C GLU A 175 13.19 -10.31 17.53
N LYS A 176 14.27 -9.51 17.50
CA LYS A 176 15.04 -9.16 18.71
C LYS A 176 14.20 -8.40 19.74
N TRP A 177 13.23 -7.60 19.29
CA TRP A 177 12.32 -6.87 20.16
C TRP A 177 11.13 -7.70 20.62
N ASN A 178 10.93 -8.89 20.06
CA ASN A 178 9.74 -9.71 20.26
C ASN A 178 8.46 -8.92 19.95
N LYS A 179 8.41 -8.30 18.77
CA LYS A 179 7.31 -7.45 18.31
C LYS A 179 6.88 -7.80 16.89
N ASN A 180 5.64 -7.47 16.56
CA ASN A 180 5.06 -7.77 15.25
C ASN A 180 5.37 -6.68 14.22
N ILE A 181 5.73 -7.10 13.00
CA ILE A 181 5.73 -6.26 11.80
C ILE A 181 4.81 -6.88 10.75
N VAL A 182 3.94 -6.06 10.16
CA VAL A 182 2.95 -6.48 9.17
C VAL A 182 3.19 -5.76 7.85
N TRP A 183 3.29 -6.53 6.77
CA TRP A 183 3.40 -6.01 5.41
C TRP A 183 2.04 -6.07 4.70
N VAL A 184 1.51 -4.91 4.33
CA VAL A 184 0.27 -4.79 3.58
C VAL A 184 0.60 -4.70 2.09
N MET A 185 0.21 -5.73 1.35
CA MET A 185 0.37 -5.77 -0.09
C MET A 185 -0.83 -6.41 -0.77
N GLN A 186 -1.05 -6.04 -2.02
CA GLN A 186 -2.08 -6.63 -2.85
C GLN A 186 -1.73 -8.06 -3.27
N LYS A 187 -2.77 -8.89 -3.47
CA LYS A 187 -2.64 -10.28 -3.94
C LYS A 187 -1.78 -10.41 -5.20
N PHE A 188 -1.90 -9.47 -6.14
CA PHE A 188 -1.11 -9.44 -7.38
C PHE A 188 0.41 -9.47 -7.13
N VAL A 189 0.89 -8.70 -6.15
CA VAL A 189 2.32 -8.66 -5.79
C VAL A 189 2.69 -9.89 -4.98
N TYR A 190 1.87 -10.28 -4.01
CA TYR A 190 2.13 -11.43 -3.16
C TYR A 190 2.23 -12.74 -3.93
N ASP A 191 1.25 -13.05 -4.78
CA ASP A 191 1.23 -14.29 -5.55
C ASP A 191 2.47 -14.39 -6.46
N ASN A 192 2.91 -13.25 -6.99
CA ASN A 192 4.13 -13.18 -7.79
C ASN A 192 5.37 -13.46 -6.93
N MET A 193 5.45 -12.91 -5.72
CA MET A 193 6.53 -13.19 -4.76
C MET A 193 6.59 -14.67 -4.38
N VAL A 194 5.48 -15.25 -3.94
CA VAL A 194 5.40 -16.66 -3.53
C VAL A 194 5.80 -17.58 -4.68
N LYS A 195 5.21 -17.38 -5.86
CA LYS A 195 5.51 -18.20 -7.04
C LYS A 195 6.97 -18.08 -7.44
N ARG A 196 7.54 -16.87 -7.40
CA ARG A 196 8.88 -16.59 -7.88
C ARG A 196 9.96 -17.18 -6.98
N PHE A 197 9.78 -17.09 -5.66
CA PHE A 197 10.74 -17.63 -4.70
C PHE A 197 10.38 -19.03 -4.20
N LYS A 198 9.31 -19.64 -4.74
CA LYS A 198 8.80 -20.97 -4.35
C LYS A 198 8.60 -21.08 -2.83
N LEU A 199 8.06 -20.02 -2.22
CA LEU A 199 7.86 -19.97 -0.78
C LEU A 199 6.76 -20.97 -0.39
N THR A 200 7.07 -21.86 0.55
CA THR A 200 6.12 -22.83 1.13
C THR A 200 5.80 -22.44 2.56
N ASP A 201 4.73 -23.03 3.12
CA ASP A 201 4.35 -22.87 4.52
C ASP A 201 4.11 -21.41 4.97
N MET A 202 3.61 -20.59 4.05
CA MET A 202 3.36 -19.16 4.26
C MET A 202 2.07 -18.87 5.06
N ASP A 203 1.37 -19.89 5.54
CA ASP A 203 0.15 -19.74 6.33
C ASP A 203 0.46 -19.18 7.71
N TYR A 204 -0.34 -18.19 8.13
CA TYR A 204 -0.19 -17.59 9.46
C TYR A 204 -0.43 -18.62 10.57
N ARG A 205 0.57 -18.85 11.43
CA ARG A 205 0.45 -19.68 12.63
C ARG A 205 0.67 -18.85 13.89
N LYS A 206 -0.39 -18.67 14.69
CA LYS A 206 -0.39 -17.88 15.93
C LYS A 206 0.64 -18.34 16.98
N GLN A 207 1.08 -19.60 16.92
CA GLN A 207 1.98 -20.24 17.89
C GLN A 207 3.48 -20.05 17.58
N ASN A 208 3.86 -19.62 16.37
CA ASN A 208 5.27 -19.54 15.92
C ASN A 208 5.85 -18.12 15.99
N CYS A 209 5.41 -17.29 16.95
CA CYS A 209 5.71 -15.86 16.99
C CYS A 209 7.19 -15.47 17.20
N ASN A 210 8.12 -16.43 17.30
CA ASN A 210 9.56 -16.14 17.45
C ASN A 210 10.42 -16.54 16.24
N PHE A 211 9.95 -17.38 15.32
CA PHE A 211 10.64 -17.61 14.06
C PHE A 211 9.69 -18.23 13.04
N SER A 212 9.33 -17.45 12.05
CA SER A 212 8.94 -18.00 10.76
C SER A 212 9.06 -16.87 9.75
N ILE A 213 9.72 -17.15 8.62
CA ILE A 213 9.32 -16.54 7.34
C ILE A 213 7.95 -17.14 7.00
N THR A 214 6.97 -16.91 7.86
CA THR A 214 5.59 -16.84 7.43
C THR A 214 5.46 -15.40 7.01
N CYS A 215 4.88 -15.20 5.83
CA CYS A 215 4.35 -13.92 5.44
C CYS A 215 3.62 -13.33 6.65
N GLY A 216 4.25 -12.37 7.34
CA GLY A 216 3.79 -11.88 8.62
C GLY A 216 2.42 -11.30 8.39
N LYS A 217 1.36 -12.06 8.70
CA LYS A 217 -0.02 -11.75 8.34
C LYS A 217 -0.11 -10.85 7.11
N MET A 218 0.02 -11.44 5.92
CA MET A 218 -0.94 -10.96 4.95
C MET A 218 -2.31 -11.36 5.50
N ILE A 219 -2.95 -10.42 6.17
CA ILE A 219 -4.40 -10.41 6.24
C ILE A 219 -4.80 -10.49 4.78
N LYS A 220 -5.26 -11.67 4.32
CA LYS A 220 -5.97 -11.77 3.05
C LYS A 220 -7.02 -10.69 3.17
N PRO A 221 -6.96 -9.62 2.38
CA PRO A 221 -8.04 -8.67 2.36
C PRO A 221 -9.15 -9.48 1.72
N THR A 222 -10.05 -10.03 2.52
CA THR A 222 -11.16 -10.83 2.02
C THR A 222 -12.14 -10.00 1.20
N THR A 223 -11.78 -8.76 0.80
CA THR A 223 -12.47 -7.83 -0.11
C THR A 223 -11.87 -6.41 0.01
N CYS A 224 -10.56 -6.17 -0.23
CA CYS A 224 -10.05 -4.77 -0.38
C CYS A 224 -9.90 -4.32 -1.84
N LEU A 225 -10.51 -5.07 -2.77
CA LEU A 225 -10.84 -4.65 -4.12
C LEU A 225 -12.23 -5.19 -4.44
#